data_AF-A0AAJ7TFM7-F1
#
_entry.id   AF-A0AAJ7TFM7-F1
#
_cell.length_a   1.000
_cell.length_b   1.000
_cell.length_c   1.000
_cell.angle_alpha   90.00
_cell.angle_beta   90.00
_cell.angle_gamma   90.00
#
_symmetry.space_group_name_H-M   'P 1'
#
loop_
_entity.id
_entity.type
_entity.pdbx_description
1 polymer ?
#
loop_
_entity_poly.entity_id
_entity_poly.type
_entity_poly.pdbx_seq_one_letter_code
_entity_poly.pdbx_strand_id
1 'polypeptide(L)'
;MALVPFARQRGGPAGGRCIALGLAASVVGDVCLFYKDSYFLHGVLAFGLAHCCYTKAFGLRGDHLALGLVMLCCALAAFAFLYPGVRDDAVLAPAILAYSLLIFTMAWRASARLFRGPGWGACELSGALGAALFVVSDLTLATNRFRFAVPHAALVTHATYYAAQQLIALSVKREPLTGKQWKLP
;
A
#
# COMPACT_ATOMS: atom_id res chain seq x y z
N MET A 1 20.85 19.67 -30.80
CA MET A 1 20.88 18.22 -30.51
C MET A 1 21.43 18.03 -29.10
N ALA A 2 20.58 18.27 -28.09
CA ALA A 2 20.99 18.26 -26.68
C ALA A 2 20.75 16.86 -26.08
N LEU A 3 21.84 16.26 -25.59
CA LEU A 3 21.82 15.00 -24.85
C LEU A 3 21.07 15.22 -23.53
N VAL A 4 19.86 14.63 -23.42
CA VAL A 4 19.17 14.51 -22.14
C VAL A 4 19.98 13.55 -21.28
N PRO A 5 20.51 13.97 -20.12
CA PRO A 5 21.13 13.03 -19.21
C PRO A 5 20.02 12.11 -18.67
N PHE A 6 20.07 10.84 -19.06
CA PHE A 6 19.28 9.76 -18.49
C PHE A 6 19.65 9.65 -17.01
N ALA A 7 18.98 10.44 -16.17
CA ALA A 7 19.06 10.34 -14.73
C ALA A 7 18.42 9.01 -14.32
N ARG A 8 19.29 7.99 -14.26
CA ARG A 8 19.06 6.64 -13.74
C ARG A 8 18.24 6.71 -12.44
N GLN A 9 16.94 6.42 -12.52
CA GLN A 9 16.10 6.28 -11.33
C GLN A 9 16.54 5.01 -10.59
N ARG A 10 17.35 5.21 -9.55
CA ARG A 10 17.81 4.18 -8.63
C ARG A 10 16.62 3.54 -7.91
N GLY A 11 16.11 2.43 -8.43
CA GLY A 11 15.38 1.45 -7.63
C GLY A 11 16.37 0.69 -6.76
N GLY A 12 16.98 1.37 -5.78
CA GLY A 12 18.05 0.77 -4.98
C GLY A 12 17.53 -0.38 -4.09
N PRO A 13 18.43 -1.22 -3.56
CA PRO A 13 18.10 -2.36 -2.66
C PRO A 13 17.34 -1.96 -1.39
N ALA A 14 17.24 -0.66 -1.08
CA ALA A 14 16.40 -0.14 0.00
C ALA A 14 14.88 -0.29 -0.28
N GLY A 15 14.43 -0.12 -1.52
CA GLY A 15 13.00 -0.23 -1.88
C GLY A 15 12.48 -1.66 -1.78
N GLY A 16 13.25 -2.63 -2.31
CA GLY A 16 12.92 -4.05 -2.23
C GLY A 16 12.86 -4.56 -0.78
N ARG A 17 13.80 -4.12 0.09
CA ARG A 17 13.76 -4.46 1.52
C ARG A 17 12.51 -3.93 2.22
N CYS A 18 12.10 -2.70 1.92
CA CYS A 18 10.87 -2.14 2.50
C CYS A 18 9.64 -2.92 2.04
N ILE A 19 9.57 -3.34 0.77
CA ILE A 19 8.47 -4.19 0.28
C ILE A 19 8.48 -5.56 0.97
N ALA A 20 9.64 -6.20 1.14
CA ALA A 20 9.74 -7.47 1.85
C ALA A 20 9.30 -7.36 3.33
N LEU A 21 9.70 -6.28 4.02
CA LEU A 21 9.27 -6.00 5.39
C LEU A 21 7.75 -5.75 5.47
N GLY A 22 7.18 -5.03 4.49
CA GLY A 22 5.74 -4.81 4.43
C GLY A 22 4.97 -6.11 4.18
N LEU A 23 5.48 -7.00 3.33
CA LEU A 23 4.90 -8.32 3.10
C LEU A 23 4.93 -9.17 4.38
N ALA A 24 6.07 -9.19 5.09
CA ALA A 24 6.17 -9.90 6.36
C ALA A 24 5.21 -9.33 7.42
N ALA A 25 5.08 -8.01 7.51
CA ALA A 25 4.11 -7.37 8.41
C ALA A 25 2.66 -7.71 8.03
N SER A 26 2.36 -7.83 6.73
CA SER A 26 1.03 -8.22 6.25
C SER A 26 0.69 -9.67 6.64
N VAL A 27 1.66 -10.59 6.57
CA VAL A 27 1.48 -11.98 7.05
C VAL A 27 1.17 -12.01 8.55
N VAL A 28 1.86 -11.19 9.36
CA VAL A 28 1.53 -11.04 10.78
C VAL A 28 0.11 -10.51 10.96
N GLY A 29 -0.29 -9.53 10.14
CA GLY A 29 -1.65 -9.01 10.10
C GLY A 29 -2.70 -10.08 9.82
N ASP A 30 -2.48 -10.91 8.81
CA ASP A 30 -3.35 -12.04 8.46
C ASP A 30 -3.52 -13.00 9.65
N VAL A 31 -2.42 -13.41 10.29
CA VAL A 31 -2.46 -14.30 11.46
C VAL A 31 -3.26 -13.66 12.61
N CYS A 32 -3.07 -12.37 12.87
CA CYS A 32 -3.83 -11.65 13.89
C CYS A 32 -5.33 -11.58 13.57
N LEU A 33 -5.71 -11.34 12.32
CA LEU A 33 -7.12 -11.29 11.92
C LEU A 33 -7.80 -12.67 11.99
N PHE A 34 -7.09 -13.75 11.68
CA PHE A 34 -7.64 -15.11 11.69
C PHE A 34 -7.78 -15.71 13.10
N TYR A 35 -6.93 -15.33 14.06
CA TYR A 35 -6.84 -16.06 15.33
C TYR A 35 -8.02 -15.78 16.28
N LYS A 36 -8.27 -14.51 16.63
CA LYS A 36 -9.44 -14.10 17.45
C LYS A 36 -9.80 -12.64 17.18
N ASP A 37 -11.08 -12.30 17.33
CA ASP A 37 -11.59 -10.93 17.24
C ASP A 37 -10.85 -9.93 18.17
N SER A 38 -10.34 -10.39 19.31
CA SER A 38 -9.53 -9.58 20.24
C SER A 38 -8.21 -9.09 19.63
N TYR A 39 -7.70 -9.76 18.59
CA TYR A 39 -6.48 -9.38 17.88
C TYR A 39 -6.75 -8.49 16.67
N PHE A 40 -7.99 -8.10 16.40
CA PHE A 40 -8.33 -7.22 15.28
C PHE A 40 -7.47 -5.96 15.25
N LEU A 41 -7.35 -5.27 16.39
CA LEU A 41 -6.52 -4.07 16.49
C LEU A 41 -5.04 -4.35 16.22
N HIS A 42 -4.52 -5.51 16.67
CA HIS A 42 -3.15 -5.93 16.39
C HIS A 42 -2.94 -6.18 14.89
N GLY A 43 -3.94 -6.76 14.21
CA GLY A 43 -3.97 -6.92 12.76
C GLY A 43 -3.94 -5.56 12.05
N VAL A 44 -4.80 -4.62 12.45
CA VAL A 44 -4.82 -3.24 11.92
C VAL A 44 -3.47 -2.55 12.09
N LEU A 45 -2.81 -2.71 13.25
CA LEU A 45 -1.48 -2.16 13.49
C LEU A 45 -0.43 -2.82 12.59
N ALA A 46 -0.45 -4.14 12.43
CA ALA A 46 0.48 -4.86 11.56
C ALA A 46 0.32 -4.46 10.08
N PHE A 47 -0.91 -4.34 9.57
CA PHE A 47 -1.16 -3.79 8.23
C PHE A 47 -0.78 -2.31 8.12
N GLY A 48 -0.99 -1.52 9.17
CA GLY A 48 -0.52 -0.14 9.23
C GLY A 48 1.00 -0.04 9.06
N LEU A 49 1.75 -0.94 9.70
CA LEU A 49 3.20 -1.05 9.50
C LEU A 49 3.56 -1.47 8.07
N ALA A 50 2.78 -2.36 7.46
CA ALA A 50 2.95 -2.72 6.06
C ALA A 50 2.78 -1.50 5.14
N HIS A 51 1.71 -0.71 5.34
CA HIS A 51 1.46 0.52 4.58
C HIS A 51 2.57 1.55 4.75
N CYS A 52 3.12 1.71 5.95
CA CYS A 52 4.30 2.55 6.19
C CYS A 52 5.51 2.08 5.37
N CYS A 53 5.77 0.77 5.36
CA CYS A 53 6.87 0.17 4.60
C CYS A 53 6.69 0.35 3.09
N TYR A 54 5.48 0.11 2.57
CA TYR A 54 5.14 0.30 1.15
C TYR A 54 5.22 1.77 0.75
N THR A 55 4.69 2.68 1.57
CA THR A 55 4.80 4.14 1.36
C THR A 55 6.26 4.57 1.25
N LYS A 56 7.12 4.09 2.16
CA LYS A 56 8.56 4.34 2.12
C LYS A 56 9.21 3.77 0.86
N ALA A 57 8.81 2.56 0.43
CA ALA A 57 9.30 1.93 -0.79
C ALA A 57 8.91 2.72 -2.06
N PHE A 58 7.71 3.30 -2.10
CA PHE A 58 7.22 4.12 -3.21
C PHE A 58 7.80 5.54 -3.22
N GLY A 59 8.34 5.97 -2.08
CA GLY A 59 9.14 7.18 -1.93
C GLY A 59 8.32 8.37 -1.41
N LEU A 60 8.93 9.11 -0.48
CA LEU A 60 8.33 10.23 0.26
C LEU A 60 8.62 11.60 -0.38
N ARG A 61 8.61 11.69 -1.71
CA ARG A 61 8.78 12.98 -2.39
C ARG A 61 7.52 13.83 -2.18
N GLY A 62 7.65 15.16 -2.07
CA GLY A 62 6.50 16.08 -1.98
C GLY A 62 5.84 16.38 -3.32
N ASP A 63 5.72 15.38 -4.20
CA ASP A 63 5.25 15.54 -5.58
C ASP A 63 3.78 15.12 -5.77
N HIS A 64 3.14 15.71 -6.80
CA HIS A 64 1.73 15.49 -7.15
C HIS A 64 0.77 15.77 -5.98
N LEU A 65 0.91 16.93 -5.32
CA LEU A 65 0.08 17.34 -4.17
C LEU A 65 -1.42 17.36 -4.46
N ALA A 66 -1.84 17.72 -5.68
CA ALA A 66 -3.25 17.67 -6.07
C ALA A 66 -3.83 16.25 -5.94
N LEU A 67 -3.08 15.23 -6.39
CA LEU A 67 -3.45 13.83 -6.18
C LEU A 67 -3.44 13.46 -4.69
N GLY A 68 -2.57 14.08 -3.90
CA GLY A 68 -2.51 13.90 -2.45
C GLY A 68 -3.73 14.44 -1.75
N LEU A 69 -4.20 15.62 -2.17
CA LEU A 69 -5.44 16.20 -1.68
C LEU A 69 -6.64 15.32 -2.05
N VAL A 70 -6.68 14.77 -3.27
CA VAL A 70 -7.73 13.80 -3.66
C VAL A 70 -7.70 12.58 -2.73
N MET A 71 -6.52 11.98 -2.51
CA MET A 71 -6.39 10.81 -1.64
C MET A 71 -6.69 11.12 -0.18
N LEU A 72 -6.37 12.33 0.30
CA LEU A 72 -6.75 12.81 1.62
C LEU A 72 -8.27 12.94 1.74
N CYS A 73 -8.94 13.53 0.74
CA CYS A 73 -10.40 13.59 0.70
C CYS A 73 -11.01 12.18 0.71
N CYS A 74 -10.45 11.24 -0.05
CA CYS A 74 -10.89 9.84 -0.03
C CYS A 74 -10.69 9.20 1.34
N ALA A 75 -9.57 9.46 2.03
CA ALA A 75 -9.31 8.96 3.38
C ALA A 75 -10.33 9.48 4.40
N LEU A 76 -10.61 10.79 4.35
CA LEU A 76 -11.59 11.43 5.24
C LEU A 76 -13.01 10.95 4.92
N ALA A 77 -13.35 10.77 3.65
CA ALA A 77 -14.65 10.23 3.24
C ALA A 77 -14.83 8.77 3.69
N ALA A 78 -13.80 7.93 3.53
CA ALA A 78 -13.81 6.56 4.02
C ALA A 78 -13.96 6.51 5.55
N PHE A 79 -13.20 7.33 6.28
CA PHE A 79 -13.35 7.42 7.73
C PHE A 79 -14.74 7.92 8.14
N ALA A 80 -15.25 8.99 7.53
CA ALA A 80 -16.58 9.52 7.83
C ALA A 80 -17.68 8.49 7.57
N PHE A 81 -17.54 7.67 6.52
CA PHE A 81 -18.46 6.58 6.23
C PHE A 81 -18.43 5.48 7.31
N LEU A 82 -17.25 5.14 7.84
CA LEU A 82 -17.05 4.11 8.87
C LEU A 82 -17.33 4.61 10.29
N TYR A 83 -17.20 5.91 10.53
CA TYR A 83 -17.28 6.55 11.85
C TYR A 83 -18.51 6.12 12.68
N PRO A 84 -19.74 6.03 12.13
CA PRO A 84 -20.90 5.61 12.90
C PRO A 84 -20.75 4.23 13.58
N GLY A 85 -19.95 3.34 13.00
CA GLY A 85 -19.71 1.99 13.52
C GLY A 85 -18.60 1.89 14.56
N VAL A 86 -17.79 2.94 14.71
CA VAL A 86 -16.63 2.96 15.62
C VAL A 86 -16.68 4.13 16.61
N ARG A 87 -17.67 5.03 16.51
CA ARG A 87 -17.77 6.27 17.29
C ARG A 87 -17.76 6.07 18.81
N ASP A 88 -18.30 4.95 19.28
CA ASP A 88 -18.45 4.66 20.71
C ASP A 88 -17.18 4.01 21.30
N ASP A 89 -16.19 3.69 20.46
CA ASP A 89 -14.91 3.11 20.86
C ASP A 89 -13.78 4.16 20.74
N ALA A 90 -13.35 4.67 21.90
CA ALA A 90 -12.35 5.73 22.01
C ALA A 90 -10.94 5.36 21.51
N VAL A 91 -10.64 4.05 21.37
CA VAL A 91 -9.36 3.56 20.87
C VAL A 91 -9.46 3.24 19.39
N LEU A 92 -10.56 2.61 18.97
CA LEU A 92 -10.73 2.16 17.60
C LEU A 92 -11.00 3.32 16.63
N ALA A 93 -11.79 4.31 17.02
CA ALA A 93 -12.06 5.47 16.17
C ALA A 93 -10.76 6.18 15.69
N PRO A 94 -9.83 6.60 16.57
CA PRO A 94 -8.58 7.22 16.13
C PRO A 94 -7.67 6.23 15.39
N ALA A 95 -7.69 4.94 15.74
CA ALA A 95 -6.92 3.92 15.02
C ALA A 95 -7.38 3.77 13.56
N ILE A 96 -8.69 3.73 13.30
CA ILE A 96 -9.25 3.63 11.94
C ILE A 96 -9.02 4.93 11.14
N LEU A 97 -9.06 6.10 11.77
CA LEU A 97 -8.68 7.35 11.12
C LEU A 97 -7.20 7.33 10.69
N ALA A 98 -6.30 7.00 11.62
CA ALA A 98 -4.87 6.91 11.34
C ALA A 98 -4.59 5.89 10.24
N TYR A 99 -5.24 4.72 10.31
CA TYR A 99 -5.11 3.67 9.29
C TYR A 99 -5.59 4.14 7.91
N SER A 100 -6.75 4.80 7.86
CA SER A 100 -7.31 5.37 6.62
C SER A 100 -6.34 6.38 6.01
N LEU A 101 -5.76 7.27 6.81
CA LEU A 101 -4.74 8.21 6.33
C LEU A 101 -3.50 7.48 5.79
N LEU A 102 -3.04 6.42 6.45
CA LEU A 102 -1.88 5.63 6.02
C LEU A 102 -2.10 4.93 4.68
N ILE A 103 -3.20 4.19 4.52
CA ILE A 103 -3.46 3.42 3.30
C ILE A 103 -3.67 4.33 2.08
N PHE A 104 -4.38 5.45 2.25
CA PHE A 104 -4.56 6.41 1.16
C PHE A 104 -3.27 7.20 0.88
N THR A 105 -2.41 7.42 1.87
CA THR A 105 -1.07 7.96 1.64
C THR A 105 -0.22 6.98 0.82
N MET A 106 -0.27 5.68 1.13
CA MET A 106 0.38 4.66 0.32
C MET A 106 -0.14 4.69 -1.12
N ALA A 107 -1.47 4.73 -1.32
CA ALA A 107 -2.10 4.81 -2.64
C ALA A 107 -1.67 6.07 -3.41
N TRP A 108 -1.56 7.20 -2.73
CA TRP A 108 -1.03 8.43 -3.30
C TRP A 108 0.42 8.27 -3.77
N ARG A 109 1.31 7.71 -2.93
CA ARG A 109 2.73 7.54 -3.27
C ARG A 109 2.94 6.52 -4.38
N ALA A 110 2.14 5.44 -4.39
CA ALA A 110 2.15 4.46 -5.47
C ALA A 110 1.74 5.10 -6.81
N SER A 111 0.63 5.83 -6.80
CA SER A 111 0.06 6.44 -8.01
C SER A 111 0.91 7.60 -8.55
N ALA A 112 1.52 8.40 -7.66
CA ALA A 112 2.40 9.48 -8.06
C ALA A 112 3.62 9.00 -8.87
N ARG A 113 4.07 7.75 -8.68
CA ARG A 113 5.16 7.17 -9.46
C ARG A 113 4.85 7.09 -10.96
N LEU A 114 3.58 6.93 -11.35
CA LEU A 114 3.15 6.86 -12.75
C LEU A 114 3.48 8.11 -13.55
N PHE A 115 3.59 9.25 -12.88
CA PHE A 115 3.80 10.55 -13.50
C PHE A 115 5.27 11.04 -13.42
N ARG A 116 6.18 10.22 -12.87
CA ARG A 116 7.60 10.59 -12.68
C ARG A 116 8.49 10.34 -13.90
N GLY A 117 7.97 9.76 -14.98
CA GLY A 117 8.74 9.39 -16.16
C GLY A 117 7.93 9.46 -17.45
N PRO A 118 8.58 9.31 -18.62
CA PRO A 118 7.91 9.31 -19.90
C PRO A 118 7.13 8.01 -20.08
N GLY A 119 5.86 8.02 -19.66
CA GLY A 119 4.93 6.90 -19.80
C GLY A 119 4.79 6.03 -18.55
N TRP A 120 3.82 5.11 -18.60
CA TRP A 120 3.49 4.20 -17.50
C TRP A 120 4.33 2.94 -17.57
N GLY A 121 5.43 2.90 -16.80
CA GLY A 121 6.24 1.69 -16.67
C GLY A 121 5.47 0.55 -15.98
N ALA A 122 5.74 -0.69 -16.37
CA ALA A 122 5.03 -1.86 -15.85
C ALA A 122 5.15 -2.00 -14.31
N CYS A 123 6.31 -1.66 -13.73
CA CYS A 123 6.52 -1.68 -12.29
C CYS A 123 5.70 -0.60 -11.56
N GLU A 124 5.63 0.61 -12.12
CA GLU A 124 4.83 1.70 -11.57
C GLU A 124 3.33 1.39 -11.64
N LEU A 125 2.87 0.85 -12.77
CA LEU A 125 1.48 0.41 -12.95
C LEU A 125 1.12 -0.71 -11.98
N SER A 126 1.99 -1.71 -11.82
CA SER A 126 1.80 -2.77 -10.84
C SER A 126 1.67 -2.20 -9.42
N GLY A 127 2.55 -1.27 -9.03
CA GLY A 127 2.47 -0.64 -7.71
C GLY A 127 1.17 0.14 -7.48
N ALA A 128 0.73 0.92 -8.48
CA ALA A 128 -0.50 1.72 -8.39
C ALA A 128 -1.76 0.84 -8.35
N LEU A 129 -1.85 -0.18 -9.22
CA LEU A 129 -2.95 -1.14 -9.21
C LEU A 129 -2.97 -1.96 -7.92
N GLY A 130 -1.81 -2.38 -7.44
CA GLY A 130 -1.68 -3.09 -6.16
C GLY A 130 -2.19 -2.25 -4.99
N ALA A 131 -1.79 -0.99 -4.91
CA ALA A 131 -2.29 -0.08 -3.87
C ALA A 131 -3.80 0.15 -3.96
N ALA A 132 -4.35 0.28 -5.18
CA ALA A 132 -5.80 0.43 -5.38
C ALA A 132 -6.57 -0.82 -4.93
N LEU A 133 -6.10 -2.02 -5.27
CA LEU A 133 -6.72 -3.28 -4.82
C LEU A 133 -6.63 -3.45 -3.31
N PHE A 134 -5.55 -3.00 -2.68
CA PHE A 134 -5.43 -3.01 -1.22
C PHE A 134 -6.50 -2.12 -0.57
N VAL A 135 -6.68 -0.90 -1.09
CA VAL A 135 -7.76 0.00 -0.61
C VAL A 135 -9.14 -0.67 -0.75
N VAL A 136 -9.42 -1.33 -1.88
CA VAL A 136 -10.69 -2.05 -2.08
C VAL A 136 -10.86 -3.19 -1.07
N SER A 137 -9.80 -3.96 -0.83
CA SER A 137 -9.82 -5.06 0.14
C SER A 137 -10.18 -4.56 1.55
N ASP A 138 -9.49 -3.52 2.00
CA ASP A 138 -9.61 -2.98 3.35
C ASP A 138 -10.94 -2.25 3.55
N LEU A 139 -11.42 -1.53 2.53
CA LEU A 139 -12.75 -0.92 2.58
C LEU A 139 -13.84 -2.00 2.65
N THR A 140 -13.69 -3.11 1.93
CA THR A 140 -14.63 -4.23 2.01
C THR A 140 -14.64 -4.85 3.41
N LEU A 141 -13.45 -5.10 3.97
CA LEU A 141 -13.28 -5.65 5.31
C LEU A 141 -13.88 -4.73 6.38
N ALA A 142 -13.54 -3.43 6.33
CA ALA A 142 -14.02 -2.44 7.28
C ALA A 142 -15.53 -2.19 7.16
N THR A 143 -16.07 -2.16 5.94
CA THR A 143 -17.52 -2.02 5.72
C THR A 143 -18.28 -3.21 6.31
N ASN A 144 -17.81 -4.43 6.04
CA ASN A 144 -18.40 -5.65 6.59
C ASN A 144 -18.36 -5.69 8.12
N ARG A 145 -17.32 -5.11 8.73
CA ARG A 145 -17.14 -5.10 10.18
C ARG A 145 -17.92 -3.99 10.89
N PHE A 146 -17.96 -2.78 10.32
CA PHE A 146 -18.44 -1.58 11.03
C PHE A 146 -19.74 -0.98 10.50
N ARG A 147 -20.22 -1.39 9.32
CA ARG A 147 -21.42 -0.78 8.73
C ARG A 147 -22.54 -1.78 8.51
N PHE A 148 -22.32 -2.76 7.65
CA PHE A 148 -23.32 -3.76 7.31
C PHE A 148 -22.64 -4.98 6.70
N ALA A 149 -23.27 -6.14 6.82
CA ALA A 149 -22.77 -7.37 6.23
C ALA A 149 -22.67 -7.23 4.70
N VAL A 150 -21.48 -7.46 4.15
CA VAL A 150 -21.24 -7.45 2.71
C VAL A 150 -21.32 -8.88 2.19
N PRO A 151 -22.15 -9.16 1.16
CA PRO A 151 -22.20 -10.48 0.55
C PRO A 151 -20.82 -10.92 0.07
N HIS A 152 -20.41 -12.14 0.44
CA HIS A 152 -19.11 -12.70 0.08
C HIS A 152 -17.89 -11.85 0.52
N ALA A 153 -18.01 -11.05 1.59
CA ALA A 153 -16.96 -10.16 2.07
C ALA A 153 -15.59 -10.82 2.17
N ALA A 154 -15.51 -12.01 2.80
CA ALA A 154 -14.25 -12.72 2.97
C ALA A 154 -13.57 -13.07 1.64
N LEU A 155 -14.35 -13.49 0.64
CA LEU A 155 -13.82 -13.82 -0.69
C LEU A 155 -13.28 -12.56 -1.38
N VAL A 156 -14.07 -11.48 -1.38
CA VAL A 156 -13.69 -10.22 -2.03
C VAL A 156 -12.46 -9.62 -1.36
N THR A 157 -12.45 -9.54 -0.03
CA THR A 157 -11.32 -9.06 0.77
C THR A 157 -10.07 -9.85 0.46
N HIS A 158 -10.08 -11.19 0.60
CA HIS A 158 -8.87 -11.98 0.39
C HIS A 158 -8.41 -11.99 -1.08
N ALA A 159 -9.32 -12.08 -2.05
CA ALA A 159 -8.94 -12.09 -3.46
C ALA A 159 -8.26 -10.77 -3.89
N THR A 160 -8.86 -9.64 -3.51
CA THR A 160 -8.29 -8.31 -3.80
C THR A 160 -7.00 -8.06 -3.03
N TYR A 161 -6.93 -8.52 -1.77
CA TYR A 161 -5.73 -8.44 -0.93
C TYR A 161 -4.54 -9.21 -1.53
N TYR A 162 -4.71 -10.50 -1.85
CA TYR A 162 -3.60 -11.29 -2.38
C TYR A 162 -3.18 -10.78 -3.76
N ALA A 163 -4.11 -10.35 -4.60
CA ALA A 163 -3.78 -9.68 -5.85
C ALA A 163 -2.99 -8.38 -5.61
N ALA A 164 -3.37 -7.58 -4.61
CA ALA A 164 -2.66 -6.37 -4.21
C ALA A 164 -1.21 -6.68 -3.81
N GLN A 165 -1.00 -7.67 -2.94
CA GLN A 165 0.34 -8.07 -2.47
C GLN A 165 1.25 -8.51 -3.62
N GLN A 166 0.72 -9.31 -4.55
CA GLN A 166 1.47 -9.77 -5.71
C GLN A 166 1.89 -8.59 -6.60
N LEU A 167 0.98 -7.66 -6.87
CA LEU A 167 1.27 -6.48 -7.68
C LEU A 167 2.26 -5.52 -7.00
N ILE A 168 2.17 -5.35 -5.68
CA ILE A 168 3.13 -4.57 -4.89
C ILE A 168 4.51 -5.23 -4.93
N ALA A 169 4.60 -6.56 -4.82
CA ALA A 169 5.85 -7.30 -4.95
C ALA A 169 6.48 -7.14 -6.35
N LEU A 170 5.66 -7.18 -7.41
CA LEU A 170 6.10 -6.97 -8.80
C LEU A 170 6.49 -5.51 -9.11
N SER A 171 6.14 -4.56 -8.24
CA SER A 171 6.47 -3.14 -8.42
C SER A 171 7.95 -2.79 -8.18
N VAL A 172 8.75 -3.77 -7.71
CA VAL A 172 10.20 -3.65 -7.51
C VAL A 172 10.92 -3.73 -8.85
N LYS A 173 11.65 -2.67 -9.21
CA LYS A 173 12.57 -2.72 -10.36
C LYS A 173 13.73 -3.67 -10.02
N ARG A 174 13.89 -4.74 -10.80
CA ARG A 174 15.08 -5.59 -10.70
C ARG A 174 16.26 -4.85 -11.29
N GLU A 175 17.32 -4.69 -10.51
CA GLU A 175 18.60 -4.27 -11.06
C GLU A 175 19.18 -5.47 -11.83
N PRO A 176 19.51 -5.35 -13.12
CA PRO A 176 20.18 -6.43 -13.82
C PRO A 176 21.47 -6.71 -13.06
N LEU A 177 21.70 -7.99 -12.73
CA LEU A 177 22.96 -8.45 -12.16
C LEU A 177 24.04 -7.99 -13.12
N THR A 178 24.69 -6.88 -12.80
CA THR A 178 25.81 -6.39 -13.58
C THR A 178 26.86 -7.45 -13.36
N GLY A 179 27.04 -8.32 -14.36
CA GLY A 179 27.98 -9.42 -14.28
C GLY A 179 29.28 -8.85 -13.75
N LYS A 180 29.75 -9.38 -12.62
CA LYS A 180 31.18 -9.34 -12.34
C LYS A 180 31.83 -9.88 -13.61
N GLN A 181 32.35 -9.00 -14.46
CA GLN A 181 33.29 -9.40 -15.49
C GLN A 181 34.46 -9.98 -14.72
N TRP A 182 34.43 -11.30 -14.52
CA TRP A 182 35.55 -12.04 -14.01
C TRP A 182 36.66 -11.83 -15.04
N LYS A 183 37.58 -10.92 -14.74
CA LYS A 183 38.83 -10.83 -15.47
C LYS A 183 39.54 -12.15 -15.18
N LEU A 184 39.49 -13.06 -16.16
CA LEU A 184 40.38 -14.22 -16.15
C LEU A 184 41.82 -13.69 -16.15
N PRO A 185 42.71 -14.27 -15.31
CA PRO A 185 44.11 -13.91 -15.30
C PRO A 185 44.79 -14.18 -16.64
#